data_AF-A0A3D9E7H4-F1
#
_entry.id   AF-A0A3D9E7H4-F1
#
_cell.length_a   1.000
_cell.length_b   1.000
_cell.length_c   1.000
_cell.angle_alpha   90.00
_cell.angle_beta   90.00
_cell.angle_gamma   90.00
#
_symmetry.space_group_name_H-M   'P 1'
#
loop_
_entity.id
_entity.type
_entity.pdbx_description
1 polymer ?
#
loop_
_entity_poly.entity_id
_entity_poly.type
_entity_poly.pdbx_seq_one_letter_code
_entity_poly.pdbx_strand_id
1 'polypeptide(L)'
;MPRYANGKAALSDLVYLGPDFYLPAGTAARWAELRRLGVEKYGVLLVVTPGWNGYRPLSIQYKYREELGIWAAVPGYSSHGLTYQGRDCAAVDVYNWRSLAPSNESLAWARFVALCRAVGFTVDFVSPREEWHIGDFDPFSVPAFASIVINPETTAKPDPLEDEDMATIISSSIGQSLAIAGLVVPYGHPDEVRGTKSTAGLPVSIVEVPAAVHTRILDADARRRAADPAEVLPIVVYAKGGDGTVYIFDDGEVRYLTDPDVLNDLIARGAMSVTWPQHEIDSLRKQQGE
;
A
#
# COMPACT_ATOMS: atom_id res chain seq x y z
N MET A 1 -21.65 8.60 -27.17
CA MET A 1 -22.05 9.68 -26.22
C MET A 1 -21.73 9.20 -24.83
N PRO A 2 -21.32 10.08 -23.89
CA PRO A 2 -21.06 9.68 -22.53
C PRO A 2 -22.35 9.25 -21.83
N ARG A 3 -22.26 8.27 -20.94
CA ARG A 3 -23.38 7.70 -20.20
C ARG A 3 -24.00 8.70 -19.22
N TYR A 4 -23.17 9.54 -18.61
CA TYR A 4 -23.59 10.58 -17.67
C TYR A 4 -23.05 11.93 -18.11
N ALA A 5 -23.75 13.01 -17.71
CA ALA A 5 -23.12 14.32 -17.72
C ALA A 5 -22.01 14.38 -16.67
N ASN A 6 -20.99 15.20 -16.91
CA ASN A 6 -19.82 15.29 -16.05
C ASN A 6 -20.19 15.60 -14.58
N GLY A 7 -19.80 14.72 -13.66
CA GLY A 7 -20.06 14.84 -12.24
C GLY A 7 -21.54 14.61 -11.85
N LYS A 8 -22.32 13.94 -12.70
CA LYS A 8 -23.78 13.70 -12.51
C LYS A 8 -24.20 12.22 -12.45
N ALA A 9 -23.26 11.29 -12.41
CA ALA A 9 -23.59 9.89 -12.12
C ALA A 9 -24.19 9.74 -10.71
N ALA A 10 -25.19 8.87 -10.56
CA ALA A 10 -25.69 8.50 -9.25
C ALA A 10 -24.65 7.61 -8.54
N LEU A 11 -24.39 7.83 -7.25
CA LEU A 11 -23.45 6.98 -6.50
C LEU A 11 -23.90 5.51 -6.47
N SER A 12 -25.21 5.25 -6.53
CA SER A 12 -25.79 3.89 -6.63
C SER A 12 -25.36 3.13 -7.88
N ASP A 13 -24.89 3.83 -8.91
CA ASP A 13 -24.44 3.21 -10.17
C ASP A 13 -22.94 2.89 -10.14
N LEU A 14 -22.25 3.20 -9.03
CA LEU A 14 -20.82 3.07 -8.87
C LEU A 14 -20.49 2.06 -7.76
N VAL A 15 -19.31 1.45 -7.87
CA VAL A 15 -18.77 0.58 -6.84
C VAL A 15 -18.16 1.45 -5.74
N TYR A 16 -18.66 1.29 -4.52
CA TYR A 16 -18.06 1.88 -3.32
C TYR A 16 -16.81 1.09 -2.93
N LEU A 17 -15.67 1.78 -2.82
CA LEU A 17 -14.38 1.18 -2.49
C LEU A 17 -13.74 1.80 -1.23
N GLY A 18 -14.39 2.80 -0.64
CA GLY A 18 -13.96 3.49 0.57
C GLY A 18 -14.53 4.91 0.67
N PRO A 19 -14.28 5.62 1.79
CA PRO A 19 -14.73 7.00 1.97
C PRO A 19 -14.32 7.87 0.78
N ASP A 20 -15.30 8.53 0.16
CA ASP A 20 -15.13 9.38 -1.03
C ASP A 20 -14.48 8.69 -2.25
N PHE A 21 -14.42 7.35 -2.26
CA PHE A 21 -13.81 6.57 -3.32
C PHE A 21 -14.84 5.64 -3.98
N TYR A 22 -15.31 6.10 -5.14
CA TYR A 22 -16.27 5.40 -5.97
C TYR A 22 -15.71 5.25 -7.38
N LEU A 23 -15.93 4.10 -8.01
CA LEU A 23 -15.51 3.85 -9.39
C LEU A 23 -16.61 3.14 -10.18
N PRO A 24 -16.73 3.40 -11.50
CA PRO A 24 -17.47 2.51 -12.40
C PRO A 24 -16.94 1.06 -12.32
N ALA A 25 -17.81 0.07 -12.53
CA ALA A 25 -17.46 -1.34 -12.34
C ALA A 25 -16.25 -1.80 -13.18
N GLY A 26 -16.13 -1.35 -14.43
CA GLY A 26 -14.98 -1.65 -15.28
C GLY A 26 -13.69 -1.04 -14.74
N THR A 27 -13.75 0.23 -14.34
CA THR A 27 -12.60 0.92 -13.72
C THR A 27 -12.20 0.31 -12.38
N ALA A 28 -13.17 -0.11 -11.57
CA ALA A 28 -12.91 -0.81 -10.31
C ALA A 28 -12.16 -2.13 -10.53
N ALA A 29 -12.56 -2.91 -11.55
CA ALA A 29 -11.86 -4.13 -11.93
C ALA A 29 -10.43 -3.86 -12.40
N ARG A 30 -10.21 -2.85 -13.25
CA ARG A 30 -8.87 -2.42 -13.69
C ARG A 30 -8.00 -1.93 -12.53
N TRP A 31 -8.59 -1.20 -11.59
CA TRP A 31 -7.89 -0.74 -10.39
C TRP A 31 -7.47 -1.91 -9.49
N ALA A 32 -8.34 -2.90 -9.28
CA ALA A 32 -8.00 -4.10 -8.52
C ALA A 32 -6.85 -4.87 -9.17
N GLU A 33 -6.90 -5.06 -10.49
CA GLU A 33 -5.83 -5.73 -11.24
C GLU A 33 -4.52 -4.93 -11.21
N LEU A 34 -4.57 -3.60 -11.33
CA LEU A 34 -3.40 -2.73 -11.22
C LEU A 34 -2.70 -2.90 -9.87
N ARG A 35 -3.47 -2.94 -8.77
CA ARG A 35 -2.95 -3.17 -7.42
C ARG A 35 -2.32 -4.56 -7.30
N ARG A 36 -2.99 -5.60 -7.80
CA ARG A 36 -2.46 -6.98 -7.83
C ARG A 36 -1.10 -7.02 -8.52
N LEU A 37 -1.00 -6.48 -9.73
CA LEU A 37 0.27 -6.44 -10.47
C LEU A 37 1.34 -5.59 -9.78
N GLY A 38 0.98 -4.48 -9.13
CA GLY A 38 1.90 -3.68 -8.33
C GLY A 38 2.52 -4.46 -7.18
N VAL A 39 1.69 -5.23 -6.46
CA VAL A 39 2.13 -6.10 -5.36
C VAL A 39 2.97 -7.26 -5.87
N GLU A 40 2.46 -8.05 -6.81
CA GLU A 40 3.15 -9.24 -7.30
C GLU A 40 4.47 -8.93 -8.00
N LYS A 41 4.52 -7.82 -8.76
CA LYS A 41 5.69 -7.48 -9.57
C LYS A 41 6.74 -6.69 -8.80
N TYR A 42 6.31 -5.81 -7.90
CA TYR A 42 7.19 -4.83 -7.26
C TYR A 42 7.10 -4.79 -5.73
N GLY A 43 6.21 -5.58 -5.12
CA GLY A 43 5.93 -5.53 -3.68
C GLY A 43 5.38 -4.17 -3.25
N VAL A 44 4.60 -3.50 -4.11
CA VAL A 44 4.04 -2.17 -3.83
C VAL A 44 2.52 -2.21 -4.02
N LEU A 45 1.80 -2.04 -2.93
CA LEU A 45 0.37 -1.78 -2.98
C LEU A 45 0.13 -0.33 -3.43
N LEU A 46 -0.44 -0.14 -4.61
CA LEU A 46 -0.80 1.19 -5.11
C LEU A 46 -2.05 1.72 -4.40
N VAL A 47 -2.01 2.99 -4.01
CA VAL A 47 -3.05 3.66 -3.21
C VAL A 47 -3.57 4.89 -3.95
N VAL A 48 -4.88 5.08 -3.92
CA VAL A 48 -5.52 6.29 -4.47
C VAL A 48 -5.26 7.47 -3.53
N THR A 49 -4.99 8.64 -4.08
CA THR A 49 -4.86 9.88 -3.30
C THR A 49 -6.15 10.10 -2.48
N PRO A 50 -6.05 10.36 -1.16
CA PRO A 50 -7.24 10.55 -0.32
C PRO A 50 -8.21 11.62 -0.85
N GLY A 51 -9.50 11.41 -0.64
CA GLY A 51 -10.59 12.27 -1.11
C GLY A 51 -11.19 11.81 -2.45
N TRP A 52 -11.89 12.72 -3.13
CA TRP A 52 -12.66 12.43 -4.35
C TRP A 52 -11.76 12.34 -5.60
N ASN A 53 -10.86 11.36 -5.61
CA ASN A 53 -9.87 11.12 -6.67
C ASN A 53 -10.13 9.84 -7.48
N GLY A 54 -11.31 9.24 -7.31
CA GLY A 54 -11.92 8.31 -8.28
C GLY A 54 -13.00 9.06 -9.08
N TYR A 55 -14.27 8.71 -8.86
CA TYR A 55 -15.39 9.56 -9.22
C TYR A 55 -15.42 10.84 -8.38
N ARG A 56 -15.78 11.98 -8.99
CA ARG A 56 -15.97 13.26 -8.29
C ARG A 56 -17.30 13.91 -8.71
N PRO A 57 -18.26 14.08 -7.78
CA PRO A 57 -19.51 14.79 -8.04
C PRO A 57 -19.27 16.24 -8.42
N LEU A 58 -20.17 16.82 -9.22
CA LEU A 58 -20.04 18.21 -9.69
C LEU A 58 -19.93 19.21 -8.52
N SER A 59 -20.70 18.99 -7.44
CA SER A 59 -20.64 19.83 -6.23
C SER A 59 -19.27 19.82 -5.56
N ILE A 60 -18.57 18.68 -5.59
CA ILE A 60 -17.21 18.57 -5.06
C ILE A 60 -16.20 19.23 -6.01
N GLN A 61 -16.39 19.12 -7.32
CA GLN A 61 -15.52 19.82 -8.28
C GLN A 61 -15.61 21.34 -8.12
N TYR A 62 -16.76 21.90 -7.74
CA TYR A 62 -16.87 23.31 -7.37
C TYR A 62 -15.98 23.67 -6.16
N LYS A 63 -16.02 22.85 -5.09
CA LYS A 63 -15.16 23.06 -3.91
C LYS A 63 -13.67 22.99 -4.27
N TYR A 64 -13.27 21.97 -5.03
CA TYR A 64 -11.86 21.84 -5.47
C TYR A 64 -11.43 23.03 -6.34
N ARG A 65 -12.32 23.57 -7.17
CA ARG A 65 -12.01 24.75 -7.99
C ARG A 65 -11.85 26.02 -7.14
N GLU A 66 -12.65 26.16 -6.09
CA GLU A 66 -12.52 27.26 -5.13
C GLU A 66 -11.21 27.17 -4.34
N GLU A 67 -10.84 25.96 -3.88
CA GLU A 67 -9.65 25.73 -3.04
C GLU A 67 -8.33 25.73 -3.83
N LEU A 68 -8.29 25.06 -4.99
CA LEU A 68 -7.06 24.82 -5.75
C LEU A 68 -6.89 25.75 -6.95
N GLY A 69 -7.91 26.54 -7.28
CA GLY A 69 -7.88 27.50 -8.37
C GLY A 69 -7.56 26.85 -9.72
N ILE A 70 -6.49 27.32 -10.38
CA ILE A 70 -6.10 26.84 -11.72
C ILE A 70 -5.64 25.37 -11.74
N TRP A 71 -5.30 24.80 -10.59
CA TRP A 71 -4.85 23.41 -10.46
C TRP A 71 -6.00 22.40 -10.44
N ALA A 72 -7.24 22.86 -10.33
CA ALA A 72 -8.42 22.02 -10.49
C ALA A 72 -9.11 22.34 -11.81
N ALA A 73 -9.59 21.31 -12.51
CA ALA A 73 -10.37 21.47 -13.74
C ALA A 73 -11.62 22.36 -13.52
N VAL A 74 -12.06 23.03 -14.59
CA VAL A 74 -13.33 23.77 -14.56
C VAL A 74 -14.47 22.77 -14.28
N PRO A 75 -15.42 23.09 -13.38
CA PRO A 75 -16.59 22.24 -13.13
C PRO A 75 -17.31 21.87 -14.42
N GLY A 76 -17.59 20.57 -14.59
CA GLY A 76 -18.17 20.01 -15.82
C GLY A 76 -17.16 19.48 -16.84
N TYR A 77 -15.85 19.65 -16.60
CA TYR A 77 -14.80 19.22 -17.53
C TYR A 77 -13.74 18.29 -16.91
N SER A 78 -13.88 17.92 -15.64
CA SER A 78 -12.93 17.02 -14.96
C SER A 78 -13.13 15.57 -15.40
N SER A 79 -12.06 14.86 -15.76
CA SER A 79 -12.09 13.42 -16.05
C SER A 79 -12.60 12.57 -14.87
N HIS A 80 -12.46 13.04 -13.61
CA HIS A 80 -13.10 12.40 -12.45
C HIS A 80 -14.63 12.44 -12.49
N GLY A 81 -15.22 13.31 -13.33
CA GLY A 81 -16.66 13.43 -13.53
C GLY A 81 -17.28 12.36 -14.43
N LEU A 82 -16.53 11.33 -14.83
CA LEU A 82 -16.95 10.25 -15.76
C LEU A 82 -17.12 10.68 -17.22
N THR A 83 -16.65 11.87 -17.59
CA THR A 83 -16.71 12.37 -18.97
C THR A 83 -15.49 13.22 -19.27
N TYR A 84 -14.80 12.89 -20.37
CA TYR A 84 -13.66 13.66 -20.85
C TYR A 84 -13.76 13.80 -22.36
N GLN A 85 -13.64 15.04 -22.87
CA GLN A 85 -13.71 15.34 -24.31
C GLN A 85 -14.90 14.70 -25.06
N GLY A 86 -16.08 14.68 -24.43
CA GLY A 86 -17.31 14.17 -25.06
C GLY A 86 -17.43 12.64 -25.12
N ARG A 87 -16.60 11.90 -24.39
CA ARG A 87 -16.71 10.44 -24.23
C ARG A 87 -16.63 10.03 -22.77
N ASP A 88 -17.06 8.81 -22.48
CA ASP A 88 -16.90 8.21 -21.16
C ASP A 88 -15.41 8.13 -20.79
N CYS A 89 -15.11 8.55 -19.57
CA CYS A 89 -13.75 8.48 -19.02
C CYS A 89 -13.83 8.54 -17.52
N ALA A 90 -13.37 7.51 -16.81
CA ALA A 90 -13.14 7.60 -15.36
C ALA A 90 -11.66 7.88 -15.11
N ALA A 91 -11.36 8.70 -14.10
CA ALA A 91 -9.98 8.96 -13.69
C ALA A 91 -9.70 8.44 -12.28
N VAL A 92 -8.43 8.13 -12.02
CA VAL A 92 -7.89 7.79 -10.71
C VAL A 92 -6.60 8.58 -10.50
N ASP A 93 -6.45 9.25 -9.35
CA ASP A 93 -5.15 9.80 -8.96
C ASP A 93 -4.44 8.84 -8.01
N VAL A 94 -3.25 8.40 -8.39
CA VAL A 94 -2.45 7.43 -7.63
C VAL A 94 -1.39 8.15 -6.80
N TYR A 95 -1.44 7.98 -5.48
CA TYR A 95 -0.58 8.72 -4.54
C TYR A 95 0.87 8.27 -4.58
N ASN A 96 1.10 6.96 -4.52
CA ASN A 96 2.41 6.37 -4.24
C ASN A 96 3.06 5.69 -5.44
N TRP A 97 2.76 6.12 -6.68
CA TRP A 97 3.36 5.51 -7.88
C TRP A 97 4.90 5.55 -7.86
N ARG A 98 5.50 6.59 -7.25
CA ARG A 98 6.95 6.74 -7.06
C ARG A 98 7.57 5.57 -6.27
N SER A 99 6.80 4.92 -5.41
CA SER A 99 7.25 3.78 -4.60
C SER A 99 7.61 2.54 -5.45
N LEU A 100 7.22 2.51 -6.72
CA LEU A 100 7.62 1.44 -7.66
C LEU A 100 9.13 1.45 -7.96
N ALA A 101 9.83 2.57 -7.76
CA ALA A 101 11.29 2.65 -7.72
C ALA A 101 11.73 3.90 -6.90
N PRO A 102 11.81 3.79 -5.56
CA PRO A 102 11.97 4.95 -4.67
C PRO A 102 13.21 5.82 -4.93
N SER A 103 14.29 5.22 -5.44
CA SER A 103 15.55 5.90 -5.75
C SER A 103 15.69 6.36 -7.20
N ASN A 104 14.69 6.11 -8.05
CA ASN A 104 14.75 6.44 -9.48
C ASN A 104 13.35 6.77 -10.03
N GLU A 105 13.01 8.06 -10.02
CA GLU A 105 11.70 8.56 -10.43
C GLU A 105 11.35 8.21 -11.89
N SER A 106 12.30 8.36 -12.82
CA SER A 106 12.12 7.99 -14.24
C SER A 106 11.79 6.51 -14.41
N LEU A 107 12.44 5.63 -13.63
CA LEU A 107 12.15 4.20 -13.63
C LEU A 107 10.81 3.90 -12.96
N ALA A 108 10.48 4.57 -11.85
CA ALA A 108 9.18 4.41 -11.18
C ALA A 108 8.05 4.78 -12.12
N TRP A 109 8.21 5.88 -12.86
CA TRP A 109 7.24 6.31 -13.85
C TRP A 109 7.11 5.29 -14.99
N ALA A 110 8.22 4.84 -15.57
CA ALA A 110 8.19 3.83 -16.64
C ALA A 110 7.49 2.53 -16.20
N ARG A 111 7.74 2.08 -14.96
CA ARG A 111 7.07 0.92 -14.35
C ARG A 111 5.57 1.16 -14.18
N PHE A 112 5.19 2.33 -13.66
CA PHE A 112 3.80 2.71 -13.47
C PHE A 112 3.03 2.75 -14.80
N VAL A 113 3.61 3.36 -15.84
CA VAL A 113 3.04 3.39 -17.20
C VAL A 113 2.84 1.99 -17.76
N ALA A 114 3.84 1.12 -17.59
CA ALA A 114 3.76 -0.26 -18.08
C ALA A 114 2.62 -1.03 -17.38
N LEU A 115 2.49 -0.90 -16.07
CA LEU A 115 1.38 -1.51 -15.30
C LEU A 115 0.02 -0.97 -15.74
N CYS A 116 -0.12 0.36 -15.85
CA CYS A 116 -1.36 1.00 -16.28
C CYS A 116 -1.80 0.50 -17.66
N ARG A 117 -0.87 0.47 -18.64
CA ARG A 117 -1.17 -0.02 -19.99
C ARG A 117 -1.53 -1.50 -20.00
N ALA A 118 -0.91 -2.32 -19.16
CA ALA A 118 -1.20 -3.76 -19.09
C ALA A 118 -2.65 -4.05 -18.68
N VAL A 119 -3.24 -3.20 -17.83
CA VAL A 119 -4.64 -3.35 -17.37
C VAL A 119 -5.64 -2.49 -18.16
N GLY A 120 -5.16 -1.72 -19.15
CA GLY A 120 -6.01 -0.90 -20.01
C GLY A 120 -6.23 0.54 -19.56
N PHE A 121 -5.50 1.04 -18.56
CA PHE A 121 -5.47 2.47 -18.24
C PHE A 121 -4.63 3.26 -19.25
N THR A 122 -5.03 4.49 -19.47
CA THR A 122 -4.31 5.52 -20.23
C THR A 122 -3.62 6.48 -19.27
N VAL A 123 -2.38 6.84 -19.58
CA VAL A 123 -1.56 7.84 -18.87
C VAL A 123 -1.33 9.05 -19.78
N ASP A 124 -0.90 10.17 -19.22
CA ASP A 124 -0.49 11.38 -19.97
C ASP A 124 -1.54 11.90 -20.97
N PHE A 125 -2.83 11.79 -20.62
CA PHE A 125 -3.93 12.22 -21.48
C PHE A 125 -4.51 13.60 -21.12
N VAL A 126 -3.96 14.26 -20.08
CA VAL A 126 -4.34 15.61 -19.64
C VAL A 126 -3.16 16.59 -19.83
N SER A 127 -3.47 17.89 -19.87
CA SER A 127 -2.49 18.98 -19.99
C SER A 127 -2.75 20.06 -18.93
N PRO A 128 -1.74 20.47 -18.13
CA PRO A 128 -0.38 19.94 -18.12
C PRO A 128 -0.33 18.46 -17.70
N ARG A 129 0.80 17.82 -17.93
CA ARG A 129 0.99 16.40 -17.59
C ARG A 129 0.92 16.21 -16.07
N GLU A 130 0.09 15.27 -15.64
CA GLU A 130 -0.09 14.89 -14.24
C GLU A 130 0.30 13.42 -14.07
N GLU A 131 1.50 13.16 -13.52
CA GLU A 131 2.07 11.80 -13.44
C GLU A 131 1.34 10.87 -12.45
N TRP A 132 0.42 11.39 -11.65
CA TRP A 132 -0.45 10.57 -10.79
C TRP A 132 -1.78 10.21 -11.47
N HIS A 133 -2.15 10.90 -12.55
CA HIS A 133 -3.49 10.90 -13.12
C HIS A 133 -3.63 9.86 -14.23
N ILE A 134 -4.44 8.82 -13.99
CA ILE A 134 -4.71 7.74 -14.96
C ILE A 134 -6.18 7.74 -15.37
N GLY A 135 -6.45 7.32 -16.60
CA GLY A 135 -7.77 7.39 -17.22
C GLY A 135 -8.22 6.06 -17.81
N ASP A 136 -9.48 5.72 -17.62
CA ASP A 136 -10.14 4.56 -18.22
C ASP A 136 -11.20 5.06 -19.22
N PHE A 137 -10.97 4.82 -20.51
CA PHE A 137 -11.88 5.22 -21.59
C PHE A 137 -12.93 4.15 -21.94
N ASP A 138 -13.01 3.08 -21.16
CA ASP A 138 -14.10 2.10 -21.20
C ASP A 138 -14.55 1.75 -19.77
N PRO A 139 -14.98 2.76 -18.98
CA PRO A 139 -15.08 2.64 -17.53
C PRO A 139 -16.21 1.72 -17.04
N PHE A 140 -17.23 1.51 -17.86
CA PHE A 140 -18.40 0.71 -17.49
C PHE A 140 -18.30 -0.75 -17.91
N SER A 141 -17.35 -1.11 -18.77
CA SER A 141 -17.16 -2.49 -19.23
C SER A 141 -16.10 -3.18 -18.39
N VAL A 142 -16.49 -4.27 -17.73
CA VAL A 142 -15.57 -5.11 -16.97
C VAL A 142 -14.73 -5.93 -17.95
N PRO A 143 -13.40 -5.73 -18.01
CA PRO A 143 -12.56 -6.49 -18.91
C PRO A 143 -12.39 -7.93 -18.42
N ALA A 144 -12.23 -8.86 -19.34
CA ALA A 144 -11.61 -10.15 -19.05
C ALA A 144 -10.09 -9.95 -19.14
N PHE A 145 -9.39 -9.95 -18.00
CA PHE A 145 -7.95 -9.85 -18.01
C PHE A 145 -7.33 -11.12 -18.59
N ALA A 146 -6.36 -10.94 -19.49
CA ALA A 146 -5.50 -12.05 -19.87
C ALA A 146 -4.71 -12.53 -18.64
N SER A 147 -4.37 -13.81 -18.59
CA SER A 147 -3.48 -14.33 -17.55
C SER A 147 -2.10 -13.69 -17.72
N ILE A 148 -1.83 -12.62 -16.98
CA ILE A 148 -0.51 -11.98 -16.94
C ILE A 148 0.37 -12.80 -15.99
N VAL A 149 1.30 -13.56 -16.55
CA VAL A 149 2.33 -14.24 -15.76
C VAL A 149 3.44 -13.25 -15.46
N ILE A 150 3.64 -12.97 -14.17
CA ILE A 150 4.76 -12.17 -13.69
C ILE A 150 6.00 -13.05 -13.62
N ASN A 151 7.09 -12.63 -14.26
CA ASN A 151 8.41 -13.19 -14.00
C ASN A 151 9.09 -12.36 -12.89
N PRO A 152 9.11 -12.84 -11.63
CA PRO A 152 9.64 -12.09 -10.50
C PRO A 152 11.15 -11.80 -10.62
N GLU A 153 11.91 -12.61 -11.35
CA GLU A 153 13.37 -12.44 -11.52
C GLU A 153 13.72 -11.18 -12.32
N THR A 154 12.84 -10.75 -13.22
CA THR A 154 13.07 -9.55 -14.05
C THR A 154 12.77 -8.24 -13.32
N THR A 155 12.27 -8.33 -12.08
CA THR A 155 11.68 -7.20 -11.35
C THR A 155 12.16 -7.10 -9.91
N ALA A 156 13.14 -7.92 -9.51
CA ALA A 156 13.85 -7.74 -8.27
C ALA A 156 14.23 -6.27 -8.12
N LYS A 157 13.76 -5.64 -7.04
CA LYS A 157 14.41 -4.40 -6.58
C LYS A 157 15.90 -4.75 -6.48
N PRO A 158 16.82 -3.88 -6.93
CA PRO A 158 18.23 -4.12 -6.65
C PRO A 158 18.33 -4.46 -5.17
N ASP A 159 19.08 -5.52 -4.85
CA ASP A 159 19.24 -5.92 -3.46
C ASP A 159 19.54 -4.64 -2.68
N PRO A 160 18.77 -4.36 -1.60
CA PRO A 160 19.15 -3.27 -0.73
C PRO A 160 20.64 -3.48 -0.42
N LEU A 161 21.43 -2.41 -0.51
CA LEU A 161 22.81 -2.47 -0.05
C LEU A 161 22.75 -3.17 1.32
N GLU A 162 23.53 -4.26 1.48
CA GLU A 162 23.45 -5.19 2.62
C GLU A 162 23.59 -4.49 3.99
N ASP A 163 23.88 -3.19 3.99
CA ASP A 163 24.09 -2.34 5.14
C ASP A 163 22.80 -1.69 5.72
N GLU A 164 21.63 -1.74 5.07
CA GLU A 164 20.43 -0.98 5.54
C GLU A 164 19.28 -1.81 6.17
N ASP A 165 19.18 -3.11 5.93
CA ASP A 165 18.07 -3.97 6.43
C ASP A 165 18.55 -4.99 7.51
N MET A 166 19.48 -4.58 8.39
CA MET A 166 19.83 -5.43 9.54
C MET A 166 18.77 -5.32 10.64
N ALA A 167 18.09 -6.43 10.94
CA ALA A 167 17.37 -6.61 12.20
C ALA A 167 18.25 -6.12 13.36
N THR A 168 17.72 -5.18 14.15
CA THR A 168 18.46 -4.63 15.29
C THR A 168 17.88 -5.21 16.57
N ILE A 169 18.68 -5.96 17.31
CA ILE A 169 18.34 -6.36 18.68
C ILE A 169 18.77 -5.23 19.61
N ILE A 170 17.79 -4.62 20.28
CA ILE A 170 18.02 -3.74 21.41
C ILE A 170 18.20 -4.64 22.63
N SER A 171 19.37 -4.58 23.26
CA SER A 171 19.72 -5.42 24.41
C SER A 171 20.03 -4.56 25.64
N SER A 172 19.60 -5.03 26.81
CA SER A 172 19.81 -4.34 28.08
C SER A 172 19.66 -5.32 29.25
N SER A 173 19.91 -4.85 30.48
CA SER A 173 19.67 -5.64 31.69
C SER A 173 18.20 -5.95 31.99
N ILE A 174 17.24 -5.30 31.32
CA ILE A 174 15.79 -5.54 31.52
C ILE A 174 15.20 -6.48 30.48
N GLY A 175 15.99 -6.96 29.53
CA GLY A 175 15.55 -7.81 28.44
C GLY A 175 16.03 -7.33 27.08
N GLN A 176 15.48 -7.95 26.05
CA GLN A 176 15.83 -7.70 24.65
C GLN A 176 14.56 -7.37 23.85
N SER A 177 14.71 -6.58 22.79
CA SER A 177 13.64 -6.28 21.84
C SER A 177 14.15 -6.33 20.40
N LEU A 178 13.32 -6.76 19.46
CA LEU A 178 13.57 -6.66 18.03
C LEU A 178 13.08 -5.31 17.52
N ALA A 179 13.97 -4.54 16.88
CA ALA A 179 13.62 -3.36 16.11
C ALA A 179 13.65 -3.69 14.62
N ILE A 180 12.48 -3.60 13.98
CA ILE A 180 12.27 -3.96 12.58
C ILE A 180 11.31 -2.96 11.94
N ALA A 181 11.70 -2.34 10.83
CA ALA A 181 10.87 -1.39 10.07
C ALA A 181 10.18 -0.30 10.92
N GLY A 182 10.85 0.16 11.99
CA GLY A 182 10.32 1.18 12.91
C GLY A 182 9.29 0.67 13.94
N LEU A 183 9.13 -0.64 14.09
CA LEU A 183 8.40 -1.30 15.17
C LEU A 183 9.39 -1.85 16.20
N VAL A 184 9.02 -1.80 17.48
CA VAL A 184 9.76 -2.46 18.56
C VAL A 184 8.94 -3.60 19.14
N VAL A 185 9.46 -4.82 19.07
CA VAL A 185 8.83 -6.03 19.60
C VAL A 185 9.63 -6.52 20.80
N PRO A 186 9.11 -6.41 22.03
CA PRO A 186 9.78 -6.95 23.21
C PRO A 186 9.77 -8.48 23.17
N TYR A 187 10.89 -9.11 23.54
CA TYR A 187 10.94 -10.54 23.75
C TYR A 187 10.43 -10.88 25.16
N GLY A 188 9.63 -11.94 25.27
CA GLY A 188 9.08 -12.43 26.53
C GLY A 188 10.16 -13.08 27.42
N HIS A 189 11.22 -13.61 26.80
CA HIS A 189 12.34 -14.23 27.50
C HIS A 189 13.71 -13.96 26.82
N PRO A 190 14.80 -13.67 27.57
CA PRO A 190 16.13 -13.40 27.01
C PRO A 190 16.74 -14.53 26.15
N ASP A 191 16.23 -15.76 26.28
CA ASP A 191 16.71 -16.91 25.50
C ASP A 191 16.03 -17.04 24.12
N GLU A 192 14.92 -16.33 23.87
CA GLU A 192 14.23 -16.28 22.55
C GLU A 192 15.15 -15.70 21.47
N VAL A 193 16.06 -14.81 21.87
CA VAL A 193 17.05 -14.15 21.01
C VAL A 193 18.18 -15.07 20.54
N ARG A 194 18.45 -16.18 21.24
CA ARG A 194 19.49 -17.12 20.77
C ARG A 194 19.07 -17.81 19.47
N GLY A 195 17.77 -17.94 19.21
CA GLY A 195 17.24 -18.48 17.97
C GLY A 195 17.48 -17.58 16.76
N THR A 196 17.35 -16.26 16.91
CA THR A 196 17.54 -15.25 15.85
C THR A 196 19.00 -15.01 15.50
N LYS A 197 19.92 -15.22 16.45
CA LYS A 197 21.38 -15.05 16.22
C LYS A 197 22.01 -16.09 15.28
N SER A 198 21.33 -17.19 14.95
CA SER A 198 21.99 -18.30 14.23
C SER A 198 21.19 -19.00 13.13
N THR A 199 19.93 -18.66 12.88
CA THR A 199 19.08 -19.50 11.99
C THR A 199 19.17 -19.17 10.50
N ALA A 200 19.66 -17.99 10.10
CA ALA A 200 19.75 -17.61 8.68
C ALA A 200 21.18 -17.35 8.16
N GLY A 201 22.21 -17.39 9.00
CA GLY A 201 23.58 -17.02 8.60
C GLY A 201 23.78 -15.54 8.26
N LEU A 202 22.76 -14.69 8.49
CA LEU A 202 22.80 -13.26 8.29
C LEU A 202 23.25 -12.53 9.57
N PRO A 203 24.03 -11.43 9.47
CA PRO A 203 24.45 -10.65 10.62
C PRO A 203 23.27 -9.88 11.23
N VAL A 204 23.05 -10.06 12.53
CA VAL A 204 22.09 -9.27 13.32
C VAL A 204 22.87 -8.17 14.05
N SER A 205 22.41 -6.92 13.97
CA SER A 205 23.02 -5.82 14.72
C SER A 205 22.54 -5.85 16.17
N ILE A 206 23.46 -5.87 17.14
CA ILE A 206 23.10 -5.80 18.56
C ILE A 206 23.47 -4.41 19.07
N VAL A 207 22.47 -3.67 19.53
CA VAL A 207 22.64 -2.38 20.18
C VAL A 207 22.43 -2.58 21.67
N GLU A 208 23.52 -2.62 22.42
CA GLU A 208 23.49 -2.62 23.89
C GLU A 208 23.15 -1.22 24.39
N VAL A 209 22.05 -1.08 25.14
CA VAL A 209 21.59 0.18 25.70
C VAL A 209 21.39 0.07 27.21
N PRO A 210 21.55 1.18 27.97
CA PRO A 210 21.15 1.20 29.37
C PRO A 210 19.68 0.86 29.55
N ALA A 211 19.31 0.19 30.65
CA ALA A 211 17.93 -0.15 30.98
C ALA A 211 16.97 1.05 30.85
N ALA A 212 17.38 2.22 31.34
CA ALA A 212 16.59 3.44 31.26
C ALA A 212 16.31 3.90 29.81
N VAL A 213 17.22 3.61 28.87
CA VAL A 213 17.02 3.90 27.45
C VAL A 213 16.07 2.87 26.85
N HIS A 214 16.24 1.58 27.17
CA HIS A 214 15.35 0.53 26.69
C HIS A 214 13.90 0.74 27.16
N THR A 215 13.69 1.08 28.44
CA THR A 215 12.37 1.45 28.97
C THR A 215 11.75 2.61 28.20
N ARG A 216 12.52 3.67 27.90
CA ARG A 216 12.01 4.82 27.13
C ARG A 216 11.60 4.45 25.71
N ILE A 217 12.31 3.52 25.08
CA ILE A 217 11.98 3.00 23.75
C ILE A 217 10.65 2.24 23.81
N LEU A 218 10.49 1.34 24.78
CA LEU A 218 9.24 0.60 25.01
C LEU A 218 8.07 1.54 25.32
N ASP A 219 8.29 2.56 26.18
CA ASP A 219 7.26 3.55 26.50
C ASP A 219 6.88 4.43 25.31
N ALA A 220 7.84 4.72 24.41
CA ALA A 220 7.57 5.47 23.18
C ALA A 220 6.76 4.64 22.19
N ASP A 221 7.10 3.36 22.02
CA ASP A 221 6.34 2.42 21.20
C ASP A 221 4.92 2.21 21.76
N ALA A 222 4.79 2.00 23.07
CA ALA A 222 3.50 1.87 23.74
C ALA A 222 2.63 3.12 23.58
N ARG A 223 3.20 4.34 23.71
CA ARG A 223 2.47 5.59 23.48
C ARG A 223 2.06 5.76 22.02
N ARG A 224 2.90 5.31 21.07
CA ARG A 224 2.56 5.31 19.64
C ARG A 224 1.38 4.37 19.36
N ARG A 225 1.35 3.19 19.98
CA ARG A 225 0.21 2.25 19.90
C ARG A 225 -1.05 2.77 20.60
N ALA A 226 -0.89 3.56 21.68
CA ALA A 226 -2.01 4.11 22.46
C ALA A 226 -2.57 5.44 21.92
N ALA A 227 -1.93 6.07 20.92
CA ALA A 227 -2.34 7.38 20.40
C ALA A 227 -3.60 7.34 19.53
N ASP A 228 -4.11 6.16 19.16
CA ASP A 228 -5.39 5.98 18.49
C ASP A 228 -6.24 4.91 19.21
N PRO A 229 -7.10 5.30 20.17
CA PRO A 229 -7.78 4.37 21.09
C PRO A 229 -9.00 3.65 20.48
N ALA A 230 -9.32 3.89 19.21
CA ALA A 230 -10.39 3.18 18.52
C ALA A 230 -9.86 1.86 17.94
N GLU A 231 -9.74 0.86 18.82
CA GLU A 231 -9.39 -0.53 18.48
C GLU A 231 -7.99 -0.64 17.86
N VAL A 232 -7.00 -1.08 18.65
CA VAL A 232 -5.65 -1.35 18.14
C VAL A 232 -5.77 -2.44 17.08
N LEU A 233 -5.77 -2.05 15.81
CA LEU A 233 -5.89 -2.98 14.70
C LEU A 233 -4.60 -3.76 14.56
N PRO A 234 -4.69 -5.06 14.23
CA PRO A 234 -3.53 -5.84 13.86
C PRO A 234 -2.76 -5.21 12.70
N ILE A 235 -1.44 -5.38 12.70
CA ILE A 235 -0.59 -4.90 11.60
C ILE A 235 -0.64 -5.91 10.47
N VAL A 236 -0.96 -5.46 9.25
CA VAL A 236 -0.87 -6.29 8.05
C VAL A 236 0.59 -6.38 7.61
N VAL A 237 1.14 -7.60 7.54
CA VAL A 237 2.53 -7.85 7.17
C VAL A 237 2.58 -8.53 5.80
N TYR A 238 3.23 -7.88 4.84
CA TYR A 238 3.52 -8.45 3.52
C TYR A 238 4.92 -9.06 3.49
N ALA A 239 5.06 -10.26 2.95
CA ALA A 239 6.38 -10.86 2.76
C ALA A 239 7.14 -10.22 1.57
N LYS A 240 8.32 -9.66 1.84
CA LYS A 240 9.25 -9.13 0.84
C LYS A 240 9.80 -10.29 0.01
N GLY A 241 9.50 -10.31 -1.28
CA GLY A 241 9.91 -11.40 -2.18
C GLY A 241 9.19 -12.73 -1.94
N GLY A 242 8.13 -12.74 -1.12
CA GLY A 242 7.29 -13.91 -0.89
C GLY A 242 6.35 -14.20 -2.06
N ASP A 243 5.61 -15.29 -1.95
CA ASP A 243 4.65 -15.81 -2.94
C ASP A 243 3.30 -15.06 -2.98
N GLY A 244 3.22 -13.89 -2.35
CA GLY A 244 1.98 -13.13 -2.16
C GLY A 244 1.25 -13.44 -0.85
N THR A 245 1.80 -14.30 0.01
CA THR A 245 1.24 -14.55 1.34
C THR A 245 1.24 -13.27 2.20
N VAL A 246 0.09 -13.02 2.83
CA VAL A 246 -0.11 -11.93 3.79
C VAL A 246 -0.24 -12.51 5.19
N TYR A 247 0.34 -11.81 6.16
CA TYR A 247 0.30 -12.17 7.57
C TYR A 247 -0.34 -11.04 8.37
N ILE A 248 -0.84 -11.39 9.55
CA ILE A 248 -1.21 -10.44 10.58
C ILE A 248 -0.13 -10.51 11.66
N PHE A 249 0.35 -9.35 12.10
CA PHE A 249 1.08 -9.20 13.35
C PHE A 249 0.18 -8.58 14.41
N ASP A 250 -0.07 -9.32 15.48
CA ASP A 250 -0.89 -8.90 16.61
C ASP A 250 -0.31 -9.44 17.92
N ASP A 251 -0.24 -8.59 18.94
CA ASP A 251 0.27 -8.95 20.28
C ASP A 251 1.60 -9.74 20.31
N GLY A 252 2.54 -9.42 19.41
CA GLY A 252 3.83 -10.11 19.32
C GLY A 252 3.81 -11.41 18.49
N GLU A 253 2.65 -11.81 18.00
CA GLU A 253 2.46 -13.00 17.18
C GLU A 253 2.33 -12.67 15.69
N VAL A 254 2.85 -13.54 14.82
CA VAL A 254 2.69 -13.42 13.36
C VAL A 254 1.90 -14.61 12.86
N ARG A 255 0.70 -14.38 12.31
CA ARG A 255 -0.19 -15.46 11.85
C ARG A 255 -0.54 -15.27 10.38
N TYR A 256 -0.84 -16.37 9.68
CA TYR A 256 -1.33 -16.27 8.30
C TYR A 256 -2.66 -15.52 8.24
N LEU A 257 -2.77 -14.59 7.31
CA LEU A 257 -4.05 -14.00 6.93
C LEU A 257 -4.59 -14.76 5.72
N THR A 258 -5.42 -15.75 5.99
CA THR A 258 -5.98 -16.66 4.98
C THR A 258 -7.33 -16.20 4.44
N ASP A 259 -8.03 -15.32 5.18
CA ASP A 259 -9.35 -14.79 4.81
C ASP A 259 -9.22 -13.40 4.15
N PRO A 260 -9.56 -13.27 2.85
CA PRO A 260 -9.53 -11.99 2.15
C PRO A 260 -10.50 -10.94 2.71
N ASP A 261 -11.61 -11.37 3.32
CA ASP A 261 -12.59 -10.43 3.88
C ASP A 261 -12.03 -9.75 5.14
N VAL A 262 -11.23 -10.49 5.93
CA VAL A 262 -10.49 -9.93 7.07
C VAL A 262 -9.43 -8.94 6.61
N LEU A 263 -8.71 -9.21 5.52
CA LEU A 263 -7.77 -8.24 4.93
C LEU A 263 -8.47 -6.95 4.51
N ASN A 264 -9.61 -7.09 3.81
CA ASN A 264 -10.38 -5.94 3.33
C ASN A 264 -10.94 -5.11 4.49
N ASP A 265 -11.45 -5.76 5.55
CA ASP A 265 -11.95 -5.10 6.75
C ASP A 265 -10.83 -4.34 7.48
N LEU A 266 -9.68 -4.97 7.70
CA LEU A 266 -8.52 -4.36 8.33
C LEU A 266 -8.06 -3.12 7.56
N ILE A 267 -7.92 -3.23 6.22
CA ILE A 267 -7.56 -2.08 5.38
C ILE A 267 -8.62 -0.98 5.45
N ALA A 268 -9.91 -1.34 5.40
CA ALA A 268 -11.01 -0.37 5.45
C ALA A 268 -11.08 0.39 6.78
N ARG A 269 -10.66 -0.26 7.87
CA ARG A 269 -10.57 0.32 9.22
C ARG A 269 -9.27 1.08 9.47
N GLY A 270 -8.35 1.08 8.51
CA GLY A 270 -7.09 1.82 8.58
C GLY A 270 -5.96 1.07 9.28
N ALA A 271 -5.99 -0.27 9.28
CA ALA A 271 -4.91 -1.08 9.81
C ALA A 271 -3.58 -0.71 9.16
N MET A 272 -2.54 -0.57 9.98
CA MET A 272 -1.19 -0.33 9.49
C MET A 272 -0.72 -1.52 8.65
N SER A 273 0.04 -1.23 7.59
CA SER A 273 0.71 -2.26 6.81
C SER A 273 2.21 -2.06 6.74
N VAL A 274 2.96 -3.15 6.84
CA VAL A 274 4.42 -3.18 6.72
C VAL A 274 4.87 -4.31 5.79
N THR A 275 6.09 -4.22 5.29
CA THR A 275 6.70 -5.27 4.46
C THR A 275 7.92 -5.81 5.15
N TRP A 276 7.95 -7.11 5.45
CA TRP A 276 9.06 -7.77 6.15
C TRP A 276 9.74 -8.80 5.23
N PRO A 277 11.07 -8.90 5.25
CA PRO A 277 11.79 -10.07 4.73
C PRO A 277 11.16 -11.39 5.18
N GLN A 278 10.96 -12.32 4.22
CA GLN A 278 10.34 -13.63 4.51
C GLN A 278 11.08 -14.38 5.63
N HIS A 279 12.41 -14.29 5.68
CA HIS A 279 13.21 -14.96 6.72
C HIS A 279 12.98 -14.40 8.14
N GLU A 280 12.59 -13.14 8.28
CA GLU A 280 12.25 -12.53 9.58
C GLU A 280 10.87 -13.01 10.05
N ILE A 281 9.90 -13.10 9.14
CA ILE A 281 8.58 -13.70 9.39
C ILE A 281 8.75 -15.16 9.84
N ASP A 282 9.53 -15.95 9.10
CA ASP A 282 9.78 -17.36 9.40
C ASP A 282 10.47 -17.54 10.75
N SER A 283 11.42 -16.65 11.08
CA SER A 283 12.12 -16.66 12.37
C SER A 283 11.17 -16.40 13.55
N LEU A 284 10.26 -15.44 13.42
CA LEU A 284 9.25 -15.14 14.45
C LEU A 284 8.25 -16.29 14.62
N ARG A 285 7.75 -16.86 13.52
CA ARG A 285 6.78 -17.97 13.58
C ARG A 285 7.37 -19.23 14.20
N LYS A 286 8.63 -19.54 13.89
CA LYS A 286 9.36 -20.65 14.52
C LYS A 286 9.51 -20.47 16.04
N GLN A 287 9.61 -19.24 16.53
CA GLN A 287 9.64 -18.95 17.97
C GLN A 287 8.27 -19.15 18.63
N GLN A 288 7.18 -19.03 17.87
CA GLN A 288 5.79 -19.21 18.34
C GLN A 288 5.38 -20.69 18.42
N GLY A 289 6.23 -21.62 17.98
CA GLY A 289 6.00 -23.07 18.08
C GLY A 289 5.32 -23.71 16.87
N GLU A 290 5.25 -23.01 15.74
CA GLU A 290 4.90 -23.56 14.42
C GLU A 290 6.13 -24.06 13.65
#